data_AF-A0A6J6WRV1-F1
#
_entry.id   AF-A0A6J6WRV1-F1
#
_cell.length_a   1.000
_cell.length_b   1.000
_cell.length_c   1.000
_cell.angle_alpha   90.00
_cell.angle_beta   90.00
_cell.angle_gamma   90.00
#
_symmetry.space_group_name_H-M   'P 1'
#
loop_
_entity.id
_entity.type
_entity.pdbx_description
1 polymer ?
#
loop_
_entity_poly.entity_id
_entity_poly.type
_entity_poly.pdbx_seq_one_letter_code
_entity_poly.pdbx_strand_id
1 'polypeptide(L)' 'MRVLIDSTNGDRVWTTVGVDSNVIEASWQALMDSIQFGLVHADDLAG' A
#
# COMPACT_ATOMS: atom_id res chain seq x y z
N MET A 1 -12.19 12.38 -0.37
CA MET A 1 -11.19 12.20 -1.44
C MET A 1 -10.72 10.75 -1.41
N ARG A 2 -10.28 10.19 -2.54
CA ARG A 2 -9.72 8.83 -2.60
C ARG A 2 -8.34 8.89 -3.23
N VAL A 3 -7.37 8.27 -2.58
CA VAL A 3 -5.97 8.15 -3.04
C VAL A 3 -5.70 6.68 -3.34
N LEU A 4 -5.01 6.43 -4.44
CA LEU A 4 -4.55 5.10 -4.85
C LEU A 4 -3.02 5.13 -4.84
N ILE A 5 -2.39 4.11 -4.26
CA ILE A 5 -0.94 3.93 -4.30
C ILE A 5 -0.66 2.56 -4.89
N ASP A 6 0.07 2.54 -6.01
CA ASP A 6 0.64 1.33 -6.57
C ASP A 6 2.04 1.11 -6.02
N SER A 7 2.33 -0.11 -5.58
CA SER A 7 3.60 -0.52 -5.00
C SER A 7 4.07 -1.81 -5.62
N THR A 8 5.39 -2.01 -5.65
CA THR A 8 6.02 -3.21 -6.20
C THR A 8 7.27 -3.54 -5.41
N ASN A 9 7.57 -4.83 -5.27
CA ASN A 9 8.84 -5.31 -4.74
C ASN A 9 9.76 -5.88 -5.83
N GLY A 10 9.43 -5.69 -7.11
CA GLY A 10 10.15 -6.25 -8.26
C GLY A 10 9.50 -7.51 -8.82
N ASP A 11 8.92 -8.36 -7.96
CA ASP A 11 8.30 -9.63 -8.35
C ASP A 11 6.77 -9.56 -8.42
N ARG A 12 6.15 -8.74 -7.57
CA ARG A 12 4.69 -8.54 -7.51
C ARG A 12 4.35 -7.06 -7.37
N VAL A 13 3.20 -6.70 -7.92
CA VAL A 13 2.59 -5.37 -7.82
C VAL A 13 1.31 -5.47 -6.99
N TRP A 14 1.07 -4.49 -6.14
CA TRP A 14 -0.19 -4.34 -5.41
C TRP A 14 -0.62 -2.87 -5.34
N THR A 15 -1.91 -2.66 -5.13
CA THR A 15 -2.51 -1.34 -5.02
C THR A 15 -3.20 -1.21 -3.67
N THR A 16 -2.97 -0.10 -2.97
CA THR A 16 -3.71 0.26 -1.76
C THR A 16 -4.55 1.50 -1.97
N VAL A 17 -5.61 1.63 -1.17
CA VAL A 17 -6.62 2.68 -1.30
C VAL A 17 -6.81 3.36 0.04
N GLY A 18 -6.61 4.68 0.07
CA GLY A 18 -6.93 5.52 1.23
C GLY A 18 -8.13 6.42 0.92
N VAL A 19 -9.03 6.58 1.88
CA VAL A 19 -10.25 7.38 1.72
C VAL A 19 -10.44 8.27 2.93
N ASP A 20 -10.22 9.57 2.74
CA ASP A 20 -10.50 10.59 3.75
C ASP A 20 -10.92 11.92 3.09
N SER A 21 -11.56 12.79 3.85
CA SER A 21 -11.87 14.16 3.45
C SER A 21 -10.62 15.04 3.21
N ASN A 22 -9.52 14.74 3.91
CA ASN A 22 -8.21 15.37 3.76
C ASN A 22 -7.28 14.49 2.91
N VAL A 23 -6.65 15.08 1.90
CA VAL A 23 -5.70 14.39 1.02
C VAL A 23 -4.49 13.84 1.76
N ILE A 24 -4.02 14.53 2.80
CA ILE A 24 -2.84 14.12 3.58
C ILE A 24 -3.16 12.83 4.34
N GLU A 25 -4.31 12.77 5.02
CA GLU A 25 -4.72 11.59 5.78
C GLU A 25 -4.99 10.41 4.86
N ALA A 26 -5.72 10.63 3.75
CA ALA A 26 -5.96 9.59 2.75
C ALA A 26 -4.64 9.03 2.18
N SER A 27 -3.63 9.88 1.96
CA SER A 27 -2.32 9.45 1.46
C SER A 27 -1.54 8.68 2.51
N TRP A 28 -1.57 9.12 3.78
CA TRP A 28 -0.89 8.46 4.88
C TRP A 28 -1.44 7.05 5.12
N GLN A 29 -2.77 6.90 5.13
CA GLN A 29 -3.43 5.60 5.25
C GLN A 29 -3.04 4.65 4.10
N ALA A 30 -3.18 5.10 2.85
CA ALA A 30 -2.82 4.28 1.69
C ALA A 30 -1.34 3.84 1.74
N LEU A 31 -0.45 4.72 2.18
CA LEU A 31 0.98 4.43 2.28
C LEU A 31 1.29 3.40 3.36
N MET A 32 0.76 3.58 4.58
CA MET A 32 0.97 2.62 5.67
C MET A 32 0.45 1.23 5.28
N ASP A 33 -0.75 1.16 4.69
CA ASP A 33 -1.32 -0.10 4.21
C ASP A 33 -0.41 -0.75 3.15
N SER A 34 0.18 0.05 2.24
CA SER A 34 1.05 -0.48 1.19
C SER A 34 2.31 -1.14 1.75
N ILE A 35 2.92 -0.52 2.77
CA ILE A 35 4.13 -1.02 3.41
C ILE A 35 3.80 -2.25 4.26
N GLN A 36 2.72 -2.20 5.04
CA GLN A 36 2.28 -3.34 5.85
C GLN A 36 1.98 -4.55 4.95
N PHE A 37 1.25 -4.36 3.85
CA PHE A 37 1.00 -5.42 2.89
C PHE A 37 2.30 -5.98 2.33
N GLY A 38 3.24 -5.12 1.90
CA GLY A 38 4.53 -5.55 1.38
C GLY A 38 5.36 -6.35 2.38
N LEU A 39 5.37 -5.97 3.65
CA LEU A 39 6.10 -6.68 4.71
C LEU A 39 5.46 -8.03 5.06
N VAL A 40 4.13 -8.09 5.18
CA VAL A 40 3.42 -9.34 5.50
C VAL A 40 3.61 -10.39 4.39
N HIS A 41 3.66 -9.96 3.12
CA HIS A 41 3.80 -10.87 1.97
C HIS A 41 5.25 -11.01 1.49
N ALA A 42 6.23 -10.45 2.22
CA ALA A 42 7.65 -10.61 1.88
C ALA A 42 8.11 -12.06 2.08
N ASP A 43 7.62 -12.72 3.13
CA ASP A 43 7.98 -14.11 3.45
C ASP A 43 7.35 -15.12 2.48
N ASP A 44 6.23 -14.79 1.83
CA ASP A 44 5.59 -15.62 0.79
C ASP A 44 6.47 -15.80 -0.46
N LEU A 45 7.51 -14.98 -0.63
CA LEU A 45 8.48 -15.08 -1.73
C LEU A 45 9.73 -15.89 -1.36
N ALA A 46 9.94 -16.20 -0.08
CA ALA A 46 11.10 -16.95 0.41
C ALA A 46 10.87 -18.48 0.48
N GLY A 47 9.69 -18.94 0.04
CA GLY A 47 9.29 -20.36 0.00
C GLY A 47 9.55 -21.07 -1.33
#